data_AF-A0A915LXF8-F1
#
_entry.id   AF-A0A915LXF8-F1
#
_cell.length_a   1.000
_cell.length_b   1.000
_cell.length_c   1.000
_cell.angle_alpha   90.00
_cell.angle_beta   90.00
_cell.angle_gamma   90.00
#
_symmetry.space_group_name_H-M   'P 1'
#
loop_
_entity.id
_entity.type
_entity.pdbx_description
1 polymer ?
#
loop_
_entity_poly.entity_id
_entity_poly.type
_entity_poly.pdbx_seq_one_letter_code
_entity_poly.pdbx_strand_id
1 'polypeptide(L)'
;VENGVIVPFCNLLGVRDPQIVQVVLDGLNNILKKSCAQTDEVCQKIEECGGLDKIEHLQNHESEEIYKMAYEIIDNFFSSEEEDELVQAAA
;
A
#
# COMPACT_ATOMS: atom_id res chain seq x y z
N VAL A 1 14.46 -9.91 5.74
CA VAL A 1 14.48 -8.55 5.15
C VAL A 1 14.10 -7.58 6.27
N GLU A 2 14.83 -6.48 6.44
CA GLU A 2 14.54 -5.51 7.50
C GLU A 2 13.22 -4.80 7.21
N ASN A 3 12.14 -5.24 7.85
CA ASN A 3 10.79 -4.66 7.73
C ASN A 3 10.65 -3.26 8.36
N GLY A 4 11.76 -2.62 8.73
CA GLY A 4 11.80 -1.31 9.39
C GLY A 4 11.61 -0.13 8.45
N VAL A 5 11.54 -0.34 7.13
CA VAL A 5 11.43 0.73 6.13
C VAL A 5 9.98 1.14 5.85
N ILE A 6 9.00 0.29 6.16
CA ILE A 6 7.57 0.54 5.88
C ILE A 6 7.08 1.79 6.63
N VAL A 7 7.29 1.84 7.95
CA VAL A 7 6.80 2.94 8.79
C VAL A 7 7.39 4.31 8.37
N PRO A 8 8.71 4.44 8.12
CA PRO A 8 9.27 5.66 7.53
C PRO A 8 8.62 6.06 6.20
N PHE A 9 8.37 5.11 5.30
CA PHE A 9 7.72 5.39 4.02
C PHE A 9 6.28 5.88 4.23
N CYS A 10 5.48 5.20 5.05
CA CYS A 10 4.12 5.64 5.38
C CYS A 10 4.09 7.02 6.07
N ASN A 11 5.14 7.40 6.80
CA ASN A 11 5.25 8.75 7.38
C ASN A 11 5.52 9.83 6.31
N LEU A 12 6.23 9.49 5.23
CA LEU A 12 6.52 10.41 4.15
C LEU A 12 5.31 10.67 3.24
N LEU A 13 4.28 9.82 3.24
CA LEU A 13 3.04 10.04 2.49
C LEU A 13 2.29 11.33 2.90
N GLY A 14 2.55 11.85 4.11
CA GLY A 14 1.92 13.08 4.62
C GLY A 14 2.66 14.37 4.29
N VAL A 15 3.76 14.33 3.53
CA VAL A 15 4.50 15.54 3.16
C VAL A 15 3.81 16.29 2.03
N ARG A 16 4.06 17.60 1.95
CA ARG A 16 3.42 18.47 0.94
C ARG A 16 4.05 18.38 -0.45
N ASP A 17 5.23 17.78 -0.57
CA ASP A 17 5.94 17.71 -1.84
C ASP A 17 5.39 16.52 -2.67
N PRO A 18 4.70 16.78 -3.80
CA PRO A 18 4.12 15.73 -4.61
C PRO A 18 5.16 14.75 -5.17
N GLN A 19 6.39 15.21 -5.44
CA GLN A 19 7.45 14.32 -5.95
C GLN A 19 7.89 13.32 -4.90
N ILE A 20 7.97 13.74 -3.62
CA ILE A 20 8.28 12.83 -2.53
C ILE A 20 7.15 11.81 -2.36
N VAL A 21 5.90 12.27 -2.39
CA VAL A 21 4.73 11.37 -2.30
C VAL A 21 4.75 10.33 -3.41
N GLN A 22 5.02 10.74 -4.66
CA GLN A 22 5.15 9.82 -5.80
C GLN A 22 6.27 8.79 -5.59
N VAL A 23 7.48 9.22 -5.22
CA VAL A 23 8.62 8.32 -4.98
C VAL A 23 8.31 7.31 -3.86
N VAL A 24 7.60 7.75 -2.83
CA VAL A 24 7.21 6.89 -1.70
C VAL A 24 6.14 5.88 -2.12
N LEU A 25 5.12 6.30 -2.88
CA LEU A 25 4.10 5.40 -3.42
C LEU A 25 4.71 4.36 -4.36
N ASP A 26 5.61 4.76 -5.25
CA ASP A 26 6.32 3.82 -6.13
C ASP A 26 7.17 2.83 -5.31
N GLY A 27 7.87 3.32 -4.28
CA GLY A 27 8.62 2.48 -3.37
C GLY A 27 7.75 1.46 -2.63
N LEU A 28 6.61 1.88 -2.11
CA LEU A 28 5.65 0.99 -1.43
C LEU A 28 5.09 -0.07 -2.39
N ASN A 29 4.66 0.34 -3.59
CA ASN A 29 4.18 -0.57 -4.63
C ASN A 29 5.25 -1.61 -4.99
N ASN A 30 6.50 -1.18 -5.15
CA ASN A 30 7.63 -2.07 -5.46
C ASN A 30 7.95 -3.04 -4.32
N ILE A 31 7.82 -2.62 -3.05
CA ILE A 31 7.99 -3.50 -1.90
C ILE A 31 6.88 -4.55 -1.90
N LEU A 32 5.61 -4.14 -2.00
CA LEU A 32 4.46 -5.04 -2.04
C LEU A 32 4.59 -6.07 -3.16
N LYS A 33 4.87 -5.64 -4.39
CA LYS A 33 5.09 -6.54 -5.55
C LYS A 33 6.22 -7.56 -5.35
N LYS A 34 7.28 -7.19 -4.62
CA LYS A 34 8.44 -8.07 -4.37
C LYS A 34 8.31 -8.92 -3.12
N SER A 35 7.31 -8.66 -2.29
CA SER A 35 7.13 -9.37 -1.03
C SER A 35 6.58 -10.79 -1.24
N CYS A 36 5.93 -11.06 -2.38
CA CYS A 36 5.40 -12.37 -2.77
C CYS A 36 4.67 -13.06 -1.58
N ALA A 37 5.30 -14.04 -0.92
CA ALA A 37 4.74 -14.76 0.22
C ALA A 37 4.66 -13.95 1.54
N GLN A 38 5.26 -12.76 1.61
CA GLN A 38 5.20 -11.85 2.75
C GLN A 38 4.34 -10.61 2.48
N THR A 39 3.55 -10.62 1.40
CA THR A 39 2.71 -9.48 1.02
C THR A 39 1.75 -9.14 2.16
N ASP A 40 1.08 -10.14 2.73
CA ASP A 40 0.17 -9.97 3.88
C ASP A 40 0.87 -9.35 5.09
N GLU A 41 2.08 -9.80 5.43
CA GLU A 41 2.86 -9.24 6.53
C GLU A 41 3.27 -7.78 6.29
N VAL A 42 3.38 -7.37 5.03
CA VAL A 42 3.69 -5.98 4.65
C VAL A 42 2.42 -5.14 4.65
N CYS A 43 1.31 -5.64 4.08
CA CYS A 43 0.00 -5.00 4.13
C CYS A 43 -0.42 -4.73 5.59
N GLN A 44 -0.31 -5.74 6.45
CA GLN A 44 -0.60 -5.60 7.88
C GLN A 44 0.23 -4.50 8.53
N LYS A 45 1.53 -4.39 8.23
CA LYS A 45 2.37 -3.31 8.78
C LYS A 45 1.98 -1.93 8.26
N ILE A 46 1.56 -1.85 6.99
CA ILE A 46 1.06 -0.60 6.41
C ILE A 46 -0.22 -0.17 7.12
N GLU A 47 -1.15 -1.10 7.41
CA GLU A 47 -2.37 -0.83 8.17
C GLU A 47 -2.07 -0.42 9.62
N GLU A 48 -1.25 -1.19 10.34
CA GLU A 48 -0.91 -0.94 11.76
C GLU A 48 -0.26 0.43 12.00
N CYS A 49 0.46 0.97 11.00
CA CYS A 49 1.05 2.30 11.08
C CYS A 49 0.18 3.43 10.52
N GLY A 50 -1.09 3.15 10.16
CA GLY A 50 -2.02 4.11 9.55
C GLY A 50 -1.58 4.56 8.16
N GLY A 51 -0.81 3.71 7.46
CA GLY A 51 -0.37 3.93 6.09
C GLY A 51 -1.51 3.79 5.09
N LEU A 52 -2.41 2.83 5.29
CA LEU A 52 -3.57 2.62 4.41
C LEU A 52 -4.46 3.87 4.35
N ASP A 53 -4.86 4.42 5.50
CA ASP A 53 -5.65 5.66 5.59
C ASP A 53 -5.02 6.83 4.79
N LYS A 54 -3.68 6.92 4.81
CA LYS A 54 -2.96 7.95 4.07
C LYS A 54 -3.00 7.69 2.56
N ILE A 55 -2.85 6.43 2.13
CA ILE A 55 -2.95 6.05 0.72
C ILE A 55 -4.38 6.32 0.22
N GLU A 56 -5.41 6.00 1.00
CA GLU A 56 -6.80 6.33 0.69
C GLU A 56 -7.02 7.84 0.56
N HIS A 57 -6.45 8.64 1.49
CA HIS A 57 -6.52 10.09 1.40
C HIS A 57 -5.91 10.64 0.09
N LEU A 58 -4.81 10.03 -0.37
CA LEU A 58 -4.14 10.42 -1.61
C LEU A 58 -4.97 10.14 -2.87
N GLN A 59 -6.03 9.33 -2.79
CA GLN A 59 -7.01 9.23 -3.88
C GLN A 59 -7.81 10.53 -4.10
N ASN A 60 -7.75 11.48 -3.17
CA ASN A 60 -8.36 12.81 -3.32
C ASN A 60 -7.33 13.90 -3.68
N HIS A 61 -6.09 13.52 -3.99
CA HIS A 61 -5.03 14.48 -4.31
C HIS A 61 -5.30 15.16 -5.66
N GLU A 62 -4.93 16.44 -5.79
CA GLU A 62 -5.07 17.22 -7.03
C GLU A 62 -4.24 16.70 -8.22
N SER A 63 -3.29 15.79 -7.96
CA SER A 63 -2.42 15.22 -8.96
C SER A 63 -3.01 13.90 -9.41
N GLU A 64 -3.42 13.83 -10.67
CA GLU A 64 -4.01 12.64 -11.27
C GLU A 64 -3.05 11.44 -11.20
N GLU A 65 -1.74 11.68 -11.26
CA GLU A 65 -0.72 10.64 -11.14
C GLU A 65 -0.69 10.06 -9.72
N ILE A 66 -0.72 10.90 -8.69
CA ILE A 66 -0.77 10.44 -7.28
C ILE A 66 -2.05 9.66 -7.02
N TYR A 67 -3.18 10.16 -7.52
CA TYR A 67 -4.47 9.45 -7.46
C TYR A 67 -4.36 8.05 -8.06
N LYS A 68 -3.86 7.93 -9.29
CA LYS A 68 -3.74 6.65 -9.99
C LYS A 68 -2.83 5.68 -9.24
N MET A 69 -1.68 6.15 -8.75
CA MET A 69 -0.75 5.31 -7.98
C MET A 69 -1.37 4.82 -6.68
N ALA A 70 -2.07 5.68 -5.94
CA ALA A 70 -2.77 5.31 -4.72
C ALA A 70 -3.92 4.32 -5.00
N TYR A 71 -4.69 4.57 -6.06
CA TYR A 71 -5.74 3.66 -6.54
C TYR A 71 -5.18 2.28 -6.86
N GLU A 72 -4.10 2.20 -7.65
CA GLU A 72 -3.48 0.92 -8.01
C GLU A 72 -2.96 0.15 -6.80
N ILE A 73 -2.38 0.81 -5.79
CA ILE A 73 -1.92 0.12 -4.58
C ILE A 73 -3.11 -0.45 -3.82
N ILE A 74 -4.18 0.33 -3.66
CA ILE A 74 -5.39 -0.12 -2.98
C ILE A 74 -6.02 -1.29 -3.76
N ASP A 75 -6.29 -1.11 -5.06
CA ASP A 75 -6.90 -2.12 -5.93
C ASP A 75 -6.16 -3.47 -5.92
N ASN A 76 -4.83 -3.43 -5.98
CA ASN A 76 -4.03 -4.66 -6.09
C ASN A 76 -3.72 -5.35 -4.74
N PHE A 77 -3.73 -4.64 -3.61
CA PHE A 77 -3.22 -5.18 -2.33
C PHE A 77 -4.20 -5.08 -1.15
N PHE A 78 -5.19 -4.19 -1.23
CA PHE A 78 -6.16 -3.93 -0.17
C PHE A 78 -7.63 -4.02 -0.66
N SER A 79 -7.82 -4.06 -1.98
CA SER A 79 -9.05 -4.22 -2.76
C SER A 79 -9.89 -5.42 -2.34
N SER A 80 -9.34 -6.62 -2.51
CA SER A 80 -10.03 -7.90 -2.29
C SER A 80 -9.06 -9.06 -2.52
N GLU A 81 -8.48 -9.62 -1.46
CA GLU A 81 -8.05 -11.03 -1.43
C GLU A 81 -8.64 -11.76 -0.20
N GLU A 82 -9.81 -11.32 0.31
CA GLU A 82 -10.50 -12.01 1.41
C GLU A 82 -11.62 -12.99 0.98
N GLU A 83 -11.82 -13.29 -0.31
CA GLU A 83 -12.86 -14.26 -0.70
C GLU A 83 -12.44 -15.55 -1.42
N ASP A 84 -11.19 -15.74 -1.88
CA ASP A 84 -10.88 -16.90 -2.74
C ASP A 84 -9.91 -17.97 -2.19
N GLU A 85 -9.52 -17.95 -0.90
CA GLU A 85 -8.75 -19.07 -0.30
C GLU A 85 -9.46 -19.84 0.83
N LEU A 86 -10.67 -19.46 1.28
CA LEU A 86 -11.39 -20.17 2.36
C LEU A 86 -12.60 -21.02 1.90
N VAL A 87 -12.88 -21.16 0.59
CA VAL A 87 -14.07 -21.90 0.10
C VAL A 87 -13.76 -23.25 -0.59
N GLN A 88 -12.51 -23.76 -0.58
CA GLN A 88 -12.23 -25.14 -1.05
C GLN A 88 -11.72 -26.09 0.03
N ALA A 89 -12.24 -25.95 1.25
CA ALA A 89 -12.09 -26.93 2.32
C ALA A 89 -13.45 -27.40 2.88
N ALA A 90 -14.41 -27.78 2.03
CA ALA A 90 -15.51 -28.70 2.39
C ALA A 90 -16.45 -28.99 1.20
N ALA A 91 -16.27 -30.15 0.54
CA ALA A 91 -17.32 -31.08 0.09
C ALA A 91 -16.71 -32.22 -0.74
#